data_AF-A0A504XJM0-F1
#
_entry.id   AF-A0A504XJM0-F1
#
_cell.length_a   1.000
_cell.length_b   1.000
_cell.length_c   1.000
_cell.angle_alpha   90.00
_cell.angle_beta   90.00
_cell.angle_gamma   90.00
#
_symmetry.space_group_name_H-M   'P 1'
#
loop_
_entity.id
_entity.type
_entity.pdbx_description
1 polymer ?
#
loop_
_entity_poly.entity_id
_entity_poly.type
_entity_poly.pdbx_seq_one_letter_code
_entity_poly.pdbx_strand_id
1 'polypeptide(L)'
;MATMDLLNFISLAIDLRDYPGYATCIRATEYPGLALCEYSAVTGMRYTVPLGYAASAVYFYLYHRPRLSFADRSLTKLHHYFYPSAGYSTPLGIIGGVLYGAAECVQGLTPAALEATAAREKAAAVMAAEQYSQRHRAAKQRLKAEQSFASKALAWLRLCEDPVQAELARMGLGEDSIAWETLLVPQGYLWTQLHSVVHDPARYRGYEAPVAIGAAVPTSTDERLSQPSGGASTPCPSPSGVLSFSRAYFTKPQVDAVVSRIGTLRTSPEDDRWMRSAGRCGAYGVFGMLLTWNSGGALFRAQMGLGLGVTIAGLASATRLDEVTTAADASAKAKLTSPGAPLTHVLKPIPTSGAASSFSVTPSAVVLHTSYASLSAADEVGHDESRSRGADAGDGSTRTAHLTATPSYAVTNVAAFEQLIAEALRLSEVTLEAAATVGAPPAPSPSSPVLATSASRGSAREAPITLIADHTVRELQVLLAEAERTLAPFTARKARIDKFVYGVYLPLLKYGTFAFFAAQLVVYFNWIFFVFDWNLVEPTTYFLAYTGIFCSLVYHYYHCSGDGSTWKDMFQHLARRKAEKKYAQVQLDVVGMAQLQRRITLIKKELARMSV
;
A
#
# COMPACT_ATOMS: atom_id res chain seq x y z
N MET A 1 -32.55 -32.41 -10.02
CA MET A 1 -32.79 -30.96 -9.89
C MET A 1 -31.51 -30.23 -9.49
N ALA A 2 -30.87 -30.60 -8.37
CA ALA A 2 -29.62 -29.97 -7.89
C ALA A 2 -28.44 -29.91 -8.90
N THR A 3 -28.31 -30.86 -9.83
CA THR A 3 -27.21 -30.85 -10.82
C THR A 3 -27.37 -29.81 -11.92
N MET A 4 -28.61 -29.49 -12.33
CA MET A 4 -28.85 -28.42 -13.32
C MET A 4 -28.59 -27.03 -12.71
N ASP A 5 -28.81 -26.88 -11.40
CA ASP A 5 -28.58 -25.60 -10.72
C ASP A 5 -27.08 -25.27 -10.59
N LEU A 6 -26.22 -26.29 -10.45
CA LEU A 6 -24.77 -26.11 -10.34
C LEU A 6 -24.15 -25.58 -11.64
N LEU A 7 -24.50 -26.15 -12.79
CA LEU A 7 -23.94 -25.70 -14.08
C LEU A 7 -24.35 -24.26 -14.37
N ASN A 8 -25.62 -23.92 -14.15
CA ASN A 8 -26.12 -22.56 -14.32
C ASN A 8 -25.43 -21.57 -13.36
N PHE A 9 -25.15 -22.00 -12.12
CA PHE A 9 -24.40 -21.20 -11.15
C PHE A 9 -22.96 -20.95 -11.61
N ILE A 10 -22.24 -21.99 -12.05
CA ILE A 10 -20.86 -21.87 -12.54
C ILE A 10 -20.79 -20.98 -13.78
N SER A 11 -21.76 -21.11 -14.69
CA SER A 11 -21.84 -20.32 -15.93
C SER A 11 -22.51 -18.96 -15.75
N LEU A 12 -22.81 -18.53 -14.52
CA LEU A 12 -23.41 -17.22 -14.26
C LEU A 12 -22.45 -16.14 -14.73
N ALA A 13 -22.84 -15.42 -15.78
CA ALA A 13 -22.09 -14.30 -16.35
C ALA A 13 -22.69 -12.97 -15.89
N ILE A 14 -21.85 -12.02 -15.47
CA ILE A 14 -22.23 -10.66 -15.10
C ILE A 14 -21.53 -9.64 -15.98
N ASP A 15 -22.12 -8.44 -16.13
CA ASP A 15 -21.37 -7.29 -16.65
C ASP A 15 -20.60 -6.65 -15.49
N LEU A 16 -19.28 -6.55 -15.58
CA LEU A 16 -18.47 -5.93 -14.52
C LEU A 16 -18.79 -4.45 -14.34
N ARG A 17 -19.34 -3.78 -15.36
CA ARG A 17 -19.82 -2.39 -15.25
C ARG A 17 -21.00 -2.26 -14.30
N ASP A 18 -21.78 -3.32 -14.13
CA ASP A 18 -22.88 -3.33 -13.17
C ASP A 18 -22.38 -3.32 -11.71
N TYR A 19 -21.10 -3.65 -11.48
CA TYR A 19 -20.51 -3.85 -10.16
C TYR A 19 -19.14 -3.17 -10.04
N PRO A 20 -19.07 -1.82 -10.03
CA PRO A 20 -17.80 -1.10 -10.00
C PRO A 20 -16.95 -1.46 -8.78
N GLY A 21 -17.58 -1.66 -7.63
CA GLY A 21 -16.88 -2.11 -6.42
C GLY A 21 -16.17 -3.45 -6.61
N TYR A 22 -16.86 -4.45 -7.17
CA TYR A 22 -16.27 -5.77 -7.43
C TYR A 22 -15.23 -5.71 -8.56
N ALA A 23 -15.43 -4.87 -9.57
CA ALA A 23 -14.49 -4.69 -10.67
C ALA A 23 -13.12 -4.17 -10.21
N THR A 24 -13.06 -3.43 -9.09
CA THR A 24 -11.77 -3.00 -8.48
C THR A 24 -11.04 -4.13 -7.74
N CYS A 25 -11.69 -5.25 -7.46
CA CYS A 25 -11.06 -6.37 -6.77
C CYS A 25 -10.01 -7.06 -7.67
N ILE A 26 -8.89 -7.46 -7.08
CA ILE A 26 -7.86 -8.22 -7.77
C ILE A 26 -8.48 -9.53 -8.28
N ARG A 27 -8.28 -9.82 -9.58
CA ARG A 27 -8.88 -10.96 -10.31
C ARG A 27 -10.40 -10.93 -10.43
N ALA A 28 -11.04 -9.75 -10.45
CA ALA A 28 -12.44 -9.61 -10.88
C ALA A 28 -12.70 -10.42 -12.16
N THR A 29 -13.72 -11.30 -12.14
CA THR A 29 -14.11 -12.14 -13.28
C THR A 29 -15.58 -11.92 -13.59
N GLU A 30 -15.94 -12.00 -14.86
CA GLU A 30 -17.34 -11.98 -15.33
C GLU A 30 -18.13 -13.21 -14.85
N TYR A 31 -17.45 -14.24 -14.35
CA TYR A 31 -18.05 -15.47 -13.85
C TYR A 31 -17.87 -15.60 -12.32
N PRO A 32 -18.67 -14.90 -11.50
CA PRO A 32 -18.53 -14.92 -10.05
C PRO A 32 -18.85 -16.29 -9.44
N GLY A 33 -19.76 -17.07 -10.05
CA GLY A 33 -20.08 -18.42 -9.59
C GLY A 33 -18.91 -19.39 -9.76
N LEU A 34 -18.22 -19.34 -10.91
CA LEU A 34 -16.98 -20.09 -11.12
C LEU A 34 -15.90 -19.70 -10.11
N ALA A 35 -15.74 -18.40 -9.84
CA ALA A 35 -14.79 -17.93 -8.85
C ALA A 35 -15.13 -18.44 -7.43
N LEU A 36 -16.40 -18.45 -7.02
CA LEU A 36 -16.81 -19.05 -5.75
C LEU A 36 -16.54 -20.55 -5.68
N CYS A 37 -16.76 -21.28 -6.76
CA CYS A 37 -16.40 -22.69 -6.84
C CYS A 37 -14.89 -22.90 -6.69
N GLU A 38 -14.06 -22.03 -7.29
CA GLU A 38 -12.60 -22.05 -7.11
C GLU A 38 -12.24 -21.86 -5.62
N TYR A 39 -12.76 -20.82 -4.97
CA TYR A 39 -12.54 -20.57 -3.53
C TYR A 39 -12.99 -21.75 -2.66
N SER A 40 -14.15 -22.32 -2.97
CA SER A 40 -14.70 -23.45 -2.23
C SER A 40 -13.89 -24.73 -2.44
N ALA A 41 -13.39 -24.97 -3.66
CA ALA A 41 -12.48 -26.07 -3.96
C ALA A 41 -11.20 -25.97 -3.12
N VAL A 42 -10.60 -24.77 -3.09
CA VAL A 42 -9.36 -24.52 -2.35
C VAL A 42 -9.59 -24.63 -0.84
N THR A 43 -10.74 -24.19 -0.35
CA THR A 43 -11.15 -24.37 1.06
C THR A 43 -11.36 -25.85 1.39
N GLY A 44 -12.00 -26.61 0.50
CA GLY A 44 -12.15 -28.06 0.65
C GLY A 44 -10.80 -28.78 0.72
N MET A 45 -9.84 -28.40 -0.13
CA MET A 45 -8.46 -28.90 -0.06
C MET A 45 -7.79 -28.59 1.29
N ARG A 46 -8.01 -27.39 1.84
CA ARG A 46 -7.42 -26.97 3.14
C ARG A 46 -7.73 -27.95 4.27
N TYR A 47 -8.93 -28.54 4.28
CA TYR A 47 -9.37 -29.45 5.33
C TYR A 47 -9.15 -30.93 4.98
N THR A 48 -9.50 -31.33 3.77
CA THR A 48 -9.48 -32.75 3.37
C THR A 48 -8.08 -33.30 3.21
N VAL A 49 -7.11 -32.50 2.75
CA VAL A 49 -5.73 -32.98 2.55
C VAL A 49 -5.07 -33.33 3.89
N PRO A 50 -5.04 -32.45 4.91
CA PRO A 50 -4.53 -32.81 6.24
C PRO A 50 -5.26 -34.00 6.87
N LEU A 51 -6.59 -34.06 6.73
CA LEU A 51 -7.38 -35.21 7.21
C LEU A 51 -7.00 -36.50 6.50
N GLY A 52 -6.75 -36.47 5.19
CA GLY A 52 -6.26 -37.61 4.42
C GLY A 52 -4.91 -38.11 4.91
N TYR A 53 -3.97 -37.21 5.19
CA TYR A 53 -2.68 -37.57 5.80
C TYR A 53 -2.86 -38.16 7.21
N ALA A 54 -3.69 -37.54 8.05
CA ALA A 54 -3.96 -38.05 9.40
C ALA A 54 -4.58 -39.45 9.35
N ALA A 55 -5.58 -39.66 8.48
CA ALA A 55 -6.20 -40.96 8.26
C ALA A 55 -5.20 -42.00 7.77
N SER A 56 -4.26 -41.64 6.89
CA SER A 56 -3.19 -42.54 6.46
C SER A 56 -2.21 -42.89 7.57
N ALA A 57 -1.85 -41.94 8.44
CA ALA A 57 -1.01 -42.22 9.60
C ALA A 57 -1.73 -43.19 10.56
N VAL A 58 -3.01 -42.93 10.84
CA VAL A 58 -3.86 -43.79 11.68
C VAL A 58 -3.97 -45.18 11.07
N TYR A 59 -4.28 -45.29 9.78
CA TYR A 59 -4.33 -46.56 9.07
C TYR A 59 -2.99 -47.31 9.13
N PHE A 60 -1.87 -46.63 8.88
CA PHE A 60 -0.56 -47.25 8.92
C PHE A 60 -0.22 -47.79 10.31
N TYR A 61 -0.35 -46.97 11.36
CA TYR A 61 0.08 -47.35 12.70
C TYR A 61 -0.88 -48.30 13.40
N LEU A 62 -2.20 -48.14 13.20
CA LEU A 62 -3.20 -48.93 13.92
C LEU A 62 -3.64 -50.18 13.16
N TYR A 63 -3.62 -50.16 11.83
CA TYR A 63 -4.12 -51.28 11.03
C TYR A 63 -3.01 -52.04 10.31
N HIS A 64 -2.15 -51.33 9.56
CA HIS A 64 -1.18 -52.00 8.69
C HIS A 64 0.04 -52.54 9.46
N ARG A 65 0.69 -51.69 10.27
CA ARG A 65 1.92 -52.03 10.99
C ARG A 65 1.77 -53.21 11.97
N PRO A 66 0.67 -53.37 12.73
CA PRO A 66 0.51 -54.51 13.62
C PRO A 66 0.40 -55.85 12.90
N ARG A 67 -0.13 -55.84 11.66
CA ARG A 67 -0.34 -57.04 10.83
C ARG A 67 0.91 -57.50 10.08
N LEU A 68 1.95 -56.66 10.02
CA LEU A 68 3.22 -57.02 9.43
C LEU A 68 4.02 -57.91 10.38
N SER A 69 4.76 -58.86 9.80
CA SER A 69 5.73 -59.68 10.52
C SER A 69 6.77 -58.78 11.21
N PHE A 70 7.34 -59.25 12.32
CA PHE A 70 8.28 -58.42 13.09
C PHE A 70 9.52 -58.01 12.27
N ALA A 71 9.93 -58.86 11.31
CA ALA A 71 11.04 -58.60 10.40
C ALA A 71 10.70 -57.53 9.34
N ASP A 72 9.45 -57.45 8.89
CA ASP A 72 9.04 -56.53 7.83
C ASP A 72 8.76 -55.10 8.33
N ARG A 73 8.52 -54.95 9.65
CA ARG A 73 8.15 -53.66 10.25
C ARG A 73 9.19 -52.56 10.05
N SER A 74 10.48 -52.89 9.97
CA SER A 74 11.56 -51.93 9.72
C SER A 74 11.72 -51.59 8.23
N LEU A 75 11.25 -52.47 7.34
CA LEU A 75 11.35 -52.30 5.89
C LEU A 75 10.17 -51.49 5.32
N THR A 76 8.98 -51.63 5.91
CA THR A 76 7.81 -50.84 5.50
C THR A 76 7.92 -49.39 5.95
N LYS A 77 8.10 -48.50 4.97
CA LYS A 77 8.19 -47.06 5.20
C LYS A 77 6.81 -46.41 5.10
N LEU A 78 6.49 -45.59 6.10
CA LEU A 78 5.22 -44.85 6.22
C LEU A 78 4.86 -44.04 4.97
N HIS A 79 5.86 -43.53 4.23
CA HIS A 79 5.62 -42.70 3.06
C HIS A 79 4.87 -43.42 1.92
N HIS A 80 4.95 -44.76 1.82
CA HIS A 80 4.19 -45.51 0.82
C HIS A 80 2.67 -45.40 1.01
N TYR A 81 2.21 -45.03 2.21
CA TYR A 81 0.80 -44.83 2.55
C TYR A 81 0.40 -43.35 2.55
N PHE A 82 1.35 -42.43 2.66
CA PHE A 82 1.08 -40.99 2.59
C PHE A 82 0.87 -40.47 1.17
N TYR A 83 1.60 -41.01 0.19
CA TYR A 83 1.47 -40.55 -1.19
C TYR A 83 0.08 -40.85 -1.80
N PRO A 84 -0.48 -42.07 -1.65
CA PRO A 84 -1.83 -42.34 -2.13
C PRO A 84 -2.87 -41.46 -1.45
N SER A 85 -2.76 -41.21 -0.14
CA SER A 85 -3.75 -40.38 0.56
C SER A 85 -3.73 -38.93 0.13
N ALA A 86 -2.56 -38.34 -0.16
CA ALA A 86 -2.48 -37.00 -0.74
C ALA A 86 -3.11 -36.95 -2.14
N GLY A 87 -2.78 -37.94 -2.97
CA GLY A 87 -3.29 -38.08 -4.33
C GLY A 87 -4.81 -38.23 -4.40
N TYR A 88 -5.44 -38.94 -3.45
CA TYR A 88 -6.90 -39.13 -3.42
C TYR A 88 -7.64 -38.06 -2.60
N SER A 89 -7.06 -37.55 -1.51
CA SER A 89 -7.72 -36.52 -0.70
C SER A 89 -7.82 -35.18 -1.41
N THR A 90 -6.87 -34.84 -2.29
CA THR A 90 -6.92 -33.61 -3.08
C THR A 90 -8.15 -33.54 -4.01
N PRO A 91 -8.39 -34.50 -4.93
CA PRO A 91 -9.59 -34.47 -5.78
C PRO A 91 -10.88 -34.62 -4.97
N LEU A 92 -10.88 -35.42 -3.89
CA LEU A 92 -12.02 -35.49 -2.97
C LEU A 92 -12.29 -34.15 -2.27
N GLY A 93 -11.23 -33.42 -1.92
CA GLY A 93 -11.26 -32.08 -1.36
C GLY A 93 -11.80 -31.04 -2.31
N ILE A 94 -11.35 -31.07 -3.56
CA ILE A 94 -11.84 -30.20 -4.63
C ILE A 94 -13.33 -30.47 -4.85
N ILE A 95 -13.71 -31.73 -5.12
CA ILE A 95 -15.10 -32.11 -5.40
C ILE A 95 -15.98 -31.80 -4.19
N GLY A 96 -15.57 -32.22 -2.99
CA GLY A 96 -16.30 -31.98 -1.75
C GLY A 96 -16.43 -30.50 -1.43
N GLY A 97 -15.36 -29.72 -1.62
CA GLY A 97 -15.35 -28.28 -1.44
C GLY A 97 -16.29 -27.56 -2.42
N VAL A 98 -16.23 -27.90 -3.71
CA VAL A 98 -17.13 -27.35 -4.73
C VAL A 98 -18.59 -27.69 -4.43
N LEU A 99 -18.89 -28.96 -4.12
CA LEU A 99 -20.25 -29.39 -3.82
C LEU A 99 -20.79 -28.72 -2.55
N TYR A 100 -19.97 -28.64 -1.51
CA TYR A 100 -20.33 -27.96 -0.26
C TYR A 100 -20.56 -26.47 -0.47
N GLY A 101 -19.61 -25.78 -1.11
CA GLY A 101 -19.70 -24.34 -1.36
C GLY A 101 -20.87 -23.98 -2.27
N ALA A 102 -21.15 -24.81 -3.30
CA ALA A 102 -22.32 -24.64 -4.14
C ALA A 102 -23.63 -24.89 -3.38
N ALA A 103 -23.70 -25.94 -2.56
CA ALA A 103 -24.89 -26.22 -1.75
C ALA A 103 -25.16 -25.08 -0.75
N GLU A 104 -24.12 -24.56 -0.09
CA GLU A 104 -24.22 -23.43 0.81
C GLU A 104 -24.62 -22.14 0.07
N CYS A 105 -24.08 -21.89 -1.12
CA CYS A 105 -24.52 -20.77 -1.97
C CYS A 105 -25.99 -20.90 -2.34
N VAL A 106 -26.44 -22.06 -2.83
CA VAL A 106 -27.83 -22.29 -3.21
C VAL A 106 -28.78 -22.10 -2.03
N GLN A 107 -28.41 -22.54 -0.82
CA GLN A 107 -29.19 -22.30 0.40
C GLN A 107 -29.27 -20.79 0.73
N GLY A 108 -28.16 -20.07 0.59
CA GLY A 108 -28.09 -18.61 0.79
C GLY A 108 -28.84 -17.78 -0.27
N LEU A 109 -29.10 -18.34 -1.45
CA LEU A 109 -29.81 -17.68 -2.56
C LEU A 109 -31.33 -17.80 -2.50
N THR A 110 -31.88 -18.41 -1.45
CA THR A 110 -33.33 -18.43 -1.22
C THR A 110 -33.83 -17.03 -0.85
N PRO A 111 -35.00 -16.58 -1.33
CA PRO A 111 -35.51 -15.23 -1.04
C PRO A 111 -35.55 -14.91 0.46
N ALA A 112 -36.00 -15.87 1.28
CA ALA A 112 -36.02 -15.73 2.74
C ALA A 112 -34.62 -15.57 3.35
N ALA A 113 -33.60 -16.27 2.84
CA ALA A 113 -32.23 -16.11 3.32
C ALA A 113 -31.63 -14.76 2.91
N LEU A 114 -31.94 -14.28 1.70
CA LEU A 114 -31.53 -12.96 1.22
C LEU A 114 -32.17 -11.82 2.05
N GLU A 115 -33.46 -11.91 2.32
CA GLU A 115 -34.17 -10.96 3.20
C GLU A 115 -33.62 -10.98 4.62
N ALA A 116 -33.37 -12.18 5.19
CA ALA A 116 -32.76 -12.30 6.51
C ALA A 116 -31.34 -11.72 6.56
N THR A 117 -30.55 -11.90 5.49
CA THR A 117 -29.20 -11.35 5.38
C THR A 117 -29.23 -9.84 5.29
N ALA A 118 -30.10 -9.27 4.43
CA ALA A 118 -30.33 -7.84 4.35
C ALA A 118 -30.79 -7.25 5.69
N ALA A 119 -31.74 -7.88 6.37
CA ALA A 119 -32.22 -7.41 7.67
C ALA A 119 -31.10 -7.40 8.72
N ARG A 120 -30.24 -8.42 8.74
CA ARG A 120 -29.08 -8.49 9.66
C ARG A 120 -28.04 -7.41 9.34
N GLU A 121 -27.66 -7.24 8.08
CA GLU A 121 -26.69 -6.20 7.68
C GLU A 121 -27.22 -4.80 7.97
N LYS A 122 -28.50 -4.54 7.69
CA LYS A 122 -29.15 -3.26 8.01
C LYS A 122 -29.16 -3.02 9.52
N ALA A 123 -29.55 -4.02 10.32
CA ALA A 123 -29.56 -3.89 11.78
C ALA A 123 -28.16 -3.61 12.33
N ALA A 124 -27.12 -4.28 11.80
CA ALA A 124 -25.73 -4.03 12.18
C ALA A 124 -25.28 -2.61 11.83
N ALA A 125 -25.61 -2.12 10.62
CA ALA A 125 -25.28 -0.77 10.19
C ALA A 125 -26.01 0.32 11.00
N VAL A 126 -27.29 0.11 11.32
CA VAL A 126 -28.07 1.02 12.18
C VAL A 126 -27.48 1.07 13.59
N MET A 127 -27.15 -0.08 14.19
CA MET A 127 -26.48 -0.13 15.48
C MET A 127 -25.11 0.58 15.45
N ALA A 128 -24.34 0.43 14.37
CA ALA A 128 -23.08 1.13 14.19
C ALA A 128 -23.27 2.65 14.07
N ALA A 129 -24.29 3.10 13.35
CA ALA A 129 -24.65 4.53 13.23
C ALA A 129 -25.06 5.13 14.58
N GLU A 130 -25.82 4.37 15.38
CA GLU A 130 -26.21 4.77 16.72
C GLU A 130 -24.99 4.88 17.65
N GLN A 131 -24.11 3.87 17.65
CA GLN A 131 -22.87 3.90 18.42
C GLN A 131 -21.96 5.06 18.01
N TYR A 132 -21.84 5.32 16.71
CA TYR A 132 -21.11 6.48 16.20
C TYR A 132 -21.71 7.78 16.74
N SER A 133 -23.03 7.93 16.65
CA SER A 133 -23.74 9.12 17.14
C SER A 133 -23.60 9.33 18.64
N GLN A 134 -23.57 8.25 19.42
CA GLN A 134 -23.31 8.29 20.87
C GLN A 134 -21.86 8.72 21.16
N ARG A 135 -20.87 8.14 20.46
CA ARG A 135 -19.45 8.52 20.60
C ARG A 135 -19.20 9.97 20.21
N HIS A 136 -19.78 10.40 19.09
CA HIS A 136 -19.73 11.78 18.61
C HIS A 136 -20.29 12.76 19.66
N ARG A 137 -21.49 12.49 20.21
CA ARG A 137 -22.09 13.31 21.28
C ARG A 137 -21.22 13.37 22.53
N ALA A 138 -20.70 12.24 22.99
CA ALA A 138 -19.83 12.18 24.17
C ALA A 138 -18.52 12.94 23.97
N ALA A 139 -17.87 12.77 22.81
CA ALA A 139 -16.65 13.49 22.45
C ALA A 139 -16.89 15.00 22.34
N LYS A 140 -17.98 15.41 21.67
CA LYS A 140 -18.37 16.82 21.52
C LYS A 140 -18.63 17.49 22.86
N GLN A 141 -19.30 16.80 23.79
CA GLN A 141 -19.53 17.32 25.15
C GLN A 141 -18.22 17.47 25.93
N ARG A 142 -17.32 16.49 25.85
CA ARG A 142 -16.01 16.54 26.50
C ARG A 142 -15.16 17.68 25.97
N LEU A 143 -15.04 17.81 24.65
CA LEU A 143 -14.26 18.89 24.01
C LEU A 143 -14.84 20.27 24.35
N LYS A 144 -16.17 20.44 24.38
CA LYS A 144 -16.81 21.69 24.81
C LYS A 144 -16.54 22.05 26.28
N ALA A 145 -16.39 21.04 27.14
CA ALA A 145 -16.04 21.24 28.55
C ALA A 145 -14.57 21.64 28.73
N GLU A 146 -13.66 21.09 27.92
CA GLU A 146 -12.23 21.41 27.93
C GLU A 146 -11.90 22.75 27.22
N GLN A 147 -12.82 23.27 26.39
CA GLN A 147 -12.59 24.46 25.59
C GLN A 147 -12.55 25.76 26.43
N SER A 148 -11.45 26.51 26.30
CA SER A 148 -11.21 27.78 26.99
C SER A 148 -12.15 28.89 26.51
N PHE A 149 -12.45 29.86 27.38
CA PHE A 149 -13.31 31.00 27.05
C PHE A 149 -12.80 31.79 25.83
N ALA A 150 -11.48 32.01 25.73
CA ALA A 150 -10.86 32.73 24.60
C ALA A 150 -11.12 32.01 23.26
N SER A 151 -10.98 30.69 23.22
CA SER A 151 -11.24 29.91 22.00
C SER A 151 -12.74 29.90 21.62
N LYS A 152 -13.64 29.90 22.60
CA LYS A 152 -15.09 30.06 22.36
C LYS A 152 -15.41 31.43 21.74
N ALA A 153 -14.80 32.49 22.25
CA ALA A 153 -14.99 33.85 21.73
C ALA A 153 -14.47 33.99 20.28
N LEU A 154 -13.29 33.44 19.99
CA LEU A 154 -12.71 33.48 18.63
C LEU A 154 -13.53 32.68 17.62
N ALA A 155 -14.02 31.49 18.00
CA ALA A 155 -14.90 30.68 17.15
C ALA A 155 -16.25 31.38 16.92
N TRP A 156 -16.82 32.02 17.95
CA TRP A 156 -18.07 32.78 17.84
C TRP A 156 -17.94 33.97 16.88
N LEU A 157 -16.80 34.65 16.89
CA LEU A 157 -16.48 35.74 15.95
C LEU A 157 -16.12 35.24 14.54
N ARG A 158 -16.12 33.92 14.29
CA ARG A 158 -15.67 33.29 13.04
C ARG A 158 -14.23 33.65 12.64
N LEU A 159 -13.40 34.02 13.62
CA LEU A 159 -11.98 34.34 13.40
C LEU A 159 -11.10 33.09 13.33
N CYS A 160 -11.61 31.95 13.80
CA CYS A 160 -10.99 30.64 13.70
C CYS A 160 -12.05 29.59 13.35
N GLU A 161 -11.65 28.52 12.66
CA GLU A 161 -12.47 27.31 12.54
C GLU A 161 -12.83 26.79 13.94
N ASP A 162 -14.02 26.19 14.10
CA ASP A 162 -14.45 25.65 15.39
C ASP A 162 -13.46 24.57 15.84
N PRO A 163 -12.66 24.81 16.91
CA PRO A 163 -11.62 23.87 17.31
C PRO A 163 -12.19 22.54 17.77
N VAL A 164 -13.46 22.51 18.22
CA VAL A 164 -14.17 21.28 18.56
C VAL A 164 -14.41 20.46 17.29
N GLN A 165 -14.84 21.10 16.21
CA GLN A 165 -15.13 20.44 14.94
C GLN A 165 -13.85 19.92 14.27
N ALA A 166 -12.77 20.71 14.31
CA ALA A 166 -11.47 20.28 13.80
C ALA A 166 -10.93 19.06 14.56
N GLU A 167 -11.08 19.04 15.89
CA GLU A 167 -10.63 17.92 16.71
C GLU A 167 -11.53 16.68 16.57
N LEU A 168 -12.85 16.86 16.45
CA LEU A 168 -13.77 15.78 16.09
C LEU A 168 -13.43 15.17 14.72
N ALA A 169 -13.12 16.00 13.72
CA ALA A 169 -12.67 15.53 12.41
C ALA A 169 -11.35 14.73 12.51
N ARG A 170 -10.40 15.16 13.34
CA ARG A 170 -9.16 14.40 13.61
C ARG A 170 -9.41 13.05 14.28
N MET A 171 -10.45 12.96 15.12
CA MET A 171 -10.88 11.69 15.73
C MET A 171 -11.70 10.80 14.76
N GLY A 172 -11.95 11.24 13.53
CA GLY A 172 -12.83 10.54 12.58
C GLY A 172 -14.31 10.68 12.92
N LEU A 173 -14.68 11.66 13.75
CA LEU A 173 -16.03 11.99 14.19
C LEU A 173 -16.52 13.32 13.59
N GLY A 174 -16.06 13.67 12.39
CA GLY A 174 -16.31 14.99 11.80
C GLY A 174 -17.77 15.27 11.44
N GLU A 175 -18.58 14.25 11.18
CA GLU A 175 -20.00 14.43 10.85
C GLU A 175 -20.87 14.27 12.10
N ASP A 176 -21.83 15.18 12.28
CA ASP A 176 -22.74 15.17 13.44
C ASP A 176 -23.59 13.89 13.50
N SER A 177 -23.92 13.36 12.32
CA SER A 177 -24.62 12.09 12.13
C SER A 177 -24.13 11.45 10.84
N ILE A 178 -23.81 10.16 10.89
CA ILE A 178 -23.46 9.39 9.70
C ILE A 178 -24.69 8.57 9.28
N ALA A 179 -25.04 8.63 8.00
CA ALA A 179 -26.09 7.81 7.42
C ALA A 179 -25.69 6.32 7.48
N TRP A 180 -26.59 5.44 7.93
CA TRP A 180 -26.26 4.03 8.16
C TRP A 180 -25.81 3.32 6.87
N GLU A 181 -26.25 3.80 5.71
CA GLU A 181 -25.86 3.31 4.38
C GLU A 181 -24.35 3.41 4.15
N THR A 182 -23.69 4.43 4.69
CA THR A 182 -22.23 4.62 4.59
C THR A 182 -21.45 3.68 5.51
N LEU A 183 -22.12 3.11 6.52
CA LEU A 183 -21.56 2.13 7.47
C LEU A 183 -21.83 0.69 7.04
N LEU A 184 -22.43 0.48 5.88
CA LEU A 184 -22.54 -0.85 5.29
C LEU A 184 -21.15 -1.42 5.02
N VAL A 185 -20.98 -2.71 5.35
CA VAL A 185 -19.71 -3.41 5.11
C VAL A 185 -19.40 -3.36 3.62
N PRO A 186 -18.21 -2.88 3.20
CA PRO A 186 -17.83 -2.88 1.79
C PRO A 186 -17.94 -4.28 1.18
N GLN A 187 -18.54 -4.38 0.00
CA GLN A 187 -18.88 -5.65 -0.67
C GLN A 187 -19.91 -6.53 0.07
N GLY A 188 -20.52 -6.06 1.17
CA GLY A 188 -21.66 -6.72 1.80
C GLY A 188 -22.86 -6.80 0.86
N TYR A 189 -23.87 -7.60 1.22
CA TYR A 189 -25.00 -7.87 0.32
C TYR A 189 -25.79 -6.59 0.03
N LEU A 190 -26.16 -5.85 1.07
CA LEU A 190 -26.84 -4.55 0.93
C LEU A 190 -25.97 -3.50 0.26
N TRP A 191 -24.67 -3.49 0.57
CA TRP A 191 -23.74 -2.58 -0.08
C TRP A 191 -23.71 -2.80 -1.59
N THR A 192 -23.61 -4.08 -2.00
CA THR A 192 -23.59 -4.49 -3.41
C THR A 192 -24.90 -4.15 -4.09
N GLN A 193 -26.04 -4.39 -3.43
CA GLN A 193 -27.36 -4.04 -3.95
C GLN A 193 -27.49 -2.52 -4.19
N LEU A 194 -27.04 -1.70 -3.23
CA LEU A 194 -27.14 -0.24 -3.29
C LEU A 194 -26.21 0.40 -4.34
N HIS A 195 -25.04 -0.22 -4.59
CA HIS A 195 -24.01 0.31 -5.49
C HIS A 195 -23.95 -0.38 -6.86
N SER A 196 -24.83 -1.35 -7.11
CA SER A 196 -24.91 -1.99 -8.43
C SER A 196 -25.83 -1.21 -9.37
N VAL A 197 -25.44 -1.12 -10.64
CA VAL A 197 -26.20 -0.43 -11.68
C VAL A 197 -26.53 -1.43 -12.78
N VAL A 198 -27.80 -1.66 -13.09
CA VAL A 198 -28.17 -2.62 -14.15
C VAL A 198 -28.11 -1.95 -15.52
N HIS A 199 -27.09 -2.29 -16.31
CA HIS A 199 -26.99 -1.77 -17.69
C HIS A 199 -27.82 -2.59 -18.69
N ASP A 200 -27.96 -3.89 -18.46
CA ASP A 200 -28.71 -4.81 -19.32
C ASP A 200 -29.73 -5.63 -18.50
N PRO A 201 -30.98 -5.13 -18.39
CA PRO A 201 -32.08 -5.80 -17.69
C PRO A 201 -32.35 -7.24 -18.14
N ALA A 202 -32.08 -7.57 -19.41
CA ALA A 202 -32.40 -8.87 -19.99
C ALA A 202 -31.56 -10.02 -19.39
N ARG A 203 -30.45 -9.70 -18.71
CA ARG A 203 -29.60 -10.69 -18.03
C ARG A 203 -30.21 -11.25 -16.75
N TYR A 204 -31.18 -10.56 -16.17
CA TYR A 204 -31.71 -10.87 -14.85
C TYR A 204 -33.15 -11.39 -14.95
N ARG A 205 -33.43 -12.51 -14.27
CA ARG A 205 -34.74 -13.16 -14.33
C ARG A 205 -35.78 -12.31 -13.63
N GLY A 206 -36.84 -11.94 -14.35
CA GLY A 206 -37.97 -11.20 -13.79
C GLY A 206 -37.57 -9.83 -13.25
N TYR A 207 -36.51 -9.22 -13.81
CA TYR A 207 -36.13 -7.87 -13.43
C TYR A 207 -37.13 -6.88 -14.02
N GLU A 208 -38.03 -6.42 -13.16
CA GLU A 208 -38.78 -5.20 -13.39
C GLU A 208 -37.86 -4.06 -12.98
N ALA A 209 -37.46 -3.23 -13.94
CA ALA A 209 -36.69 -2.03 -13.63
C ALA A 209 -37.44 -1.29 -12.51
N PRO A 210 -36.77 -0.92 -11.40
CA PRO A 210 -37.43 -0.15 -10.36
C PRO A 210 -38.04 1.04 -11.06
N VAL A 211 -39.37 1.09 -11.10
CA VAL A 211 -40.14 2.21 -11.65
C VAL A 211 -39.47 3.40 -11.01
N ALA A 212 -38.80 4.24 -11.81
CA ALA A 212 -38.02 5.33 -11.28
C ALA A 212 -38.99 6.19 -10.47
N ILE A 213 -39.06 5.94 -9.16
CA ILE A 213 -39.84 6.73 -8.23
C ILE A 213 -39.03 7.99 -8.21
N GLY A 214 -39.44 8.94 -9.05
CA GLY A 214 -38.74 10.17 -9.28
C GLY A 214 -38.46 10.83 -7.95
N ALA A 215 -37.23 10.68 -7.46
CA ALA A 215 -36.57 11.69 -6.67
C ALA A 215 -36.26 12.87 -7.60
N ALA A 216 -37.30 13.42 -8.24
CA ALA A 216 -37.32 14.81 -8.60
C ALA A 216 -37.44 15.55 -7.28
N VAL A 217 -36.28 15.81 -6.66
CA VAL A 217 -36.15 16.96 -5.77
C VAL A 217 -36.62 18.15 -6.60
N PRO A 218 -37.69 18.86 -6.20
CA PRO A 218 -38.14 20.02 -6.93
C PRO A 218 -37.08 21.11 -6.73
N THR A 219 -36.14 21.23 -7.66
CA THR A 219 -35.44 22.49 -7.87
C THR A 219 -36.49 23.47 -8.39
N SER A 220 -36.88 24.34 -7.48
CA SER A 220 -37.84 25.42 -7.64
C SER A 220 -37.62 26.24 -8.92
N THR A 221 -38.74 26.50 -9.61
CA THR A 221 -39.04 27.72 -10.37
C THR A 221 -37.98 28.20 -11.36
N ASP A 222 -38.16 27.86 -12.64
CA ASP A 222 -38.48 28.94 -13.57
C ASP A 222 -39.34 28.47 -14.76
N GLU A 223 -40.35 29.28 -15.00
CA GLU A 223 -41.50 29.06 -15.85
C GLU A 223 -41.30 29.88 -17.13
N ARG A 224 -41.26 29.26 -18.32
CA ARG A 224 -41.88 29.85 -19.52
C ARG A 224 -41.95 28.90 -20.73
N LEU A 225 -43.21 28.61 -21.05
CA LEU A 225 -43.83 28.31 -22.34
C LEU A 225 -42.95 28.45 -23.59
N SER A 226 -43.01 27.45 -24.49
CA SER A 226 -43.78 27.54 -25.76
C SER A 226 -43.68 26.28 -26.64
N GLN A 227 -44.83 25.62 -26.80
CA GLN A 227 -45.39 25.08 -28.07
C GLN A 227 -44.86 23.81 -28.77
N PRO A 228 -45.73 23.17 -29.61
CA PRO A 228 -45.82 21.71 -29.76
C PRO A 228 -45.61 21.22 -31.21
N SER A 229 -45.90 19.93 -31.41
CA SER A 229 -46.29 19.23 -32.64
C SER A 229 -45.26 18.32 -33.30
N GLY A 230 -45.66 17.05 -33.39
CA GLY A 230 -45.69 16.33 -34.66
C GLY A 230 -44.59 15.30 -34.86
N GLY A 231 -44.91 14.02 -34.68
CA GLY A 231 -44.03 12.95 -35.12
C GLY A 231 -44.37 11.58 -34.55
N ALA A 232 -45.57 11.08 -34.83
CA ALA A 232 -45.89 9.67 -34.61
C ALA A 232 -44.95 8.81 -35.48
N SER A 233 -43.99 8.14 -34.85
CA SER A 233 -43.22 7.05 -35.45
C SER A 233 -43.37 5.81 -34.59
N THR A 234 -44.36 5.00 -34.96
CA THR A 234 -44.57 3.65 -34.44
C THR A 234 -43.38 2.79 -34.90
N PRO A 235 -42.55 2.22 -34.01
CA PRO A 235 -41.50 1.30 -34.44
C PRO A 235 -42.14 -0.03 -34.82
N CYS A 236 -41.92 -0.47 -36.06
CA CYS A 236 -42.23 -1.82 -36.52
C CYS A 236 -41.49 -2.86 -35.68
N PRO A 237 -42.16 -3.94 -35.22
CA PRO A 237 -41.48 -5.07 -34.63
C PRO A 237 -40.85 -5.90 -35.76
N SER A 238 -39.53 -5.82 -35.93
CA SER A 238 -38.81 -6.76 -36.80
C SER A 238 -38.71 -8.12 -36.10
N PRO A 239 -39.26 -9.20 -36.68
CA PRO A 239 -39.09 -10.55 -36.16
C PRO A 239 -37.86 -11.16 -36.85
N SER A 240 -36.73 -11.22 -36.15
CA SER A 240 -35.56 -11.99 -36.55
C SER A 240 -34.87 -12.41 -35.26
N GLY A 241 -35.17 -13.56 -34.68
CA GLY A 241 -35.07 -14.85 -35.37
C GLY A 241 -33.67 -15.45 -35.24
N VAL A 242 -32.96 -15.16 -34.13
CA VAL A 242 -31.95 -16.06 -33.59
C VAL A 242 -32.36 -16.29 -32.14
N LEU A 243 -32.69 -17.54 -31.82
CA LEU A 243 -33.00 -18.02 -30.48
C LEU A 243 -31.76 -17.84 -29.58
N SER A 244 -31.52 -16.61 -29.13
CA SER A 244 -30.59 -16.34 -28.05
C SER A 244 -31.29 -16.82 -26.79
N PHE A 245 -31.21 -18.13 -26.52
CA PHE A 245 -31.59 -18.76 -25.26
C PHE A 245 -30.65 -18.31 -24.13
N SER A 246 -30.39 -17.00 -24.00
CA SER A 246 -29.81 -16.43 -22.79
C SER A 246 -30.92 -16.43 -21.75
N ARG A 247 -31.20 -17.62 -21.23
CA ARG A 247 -32.22 -17.83 -20.20
C ARG A 247 -31.64 -17.22 -18.94
N ALA A 248 -32.10 -16.04 -18.54
CA ALA A 248 -31.75 -15.48 -17.25
C ALA A 248 -32.23 -16.45 -16.16
N TYR A 249 -31.28 -17.17 -15.53
CA TYR A 249 -31.58 -18.19 -14.54
C TYR A 249 -31.78 -17.60 -13.14
N PHE A 250 -31.06 -16.51 -12.83
CA PHE A 250 -31.01 -15.90 -11.51
C PHE A 250 -31.68 -14.53 -11.49
N THR A 251 -32.34 -14.21 -10.39
CA THR A 251 -32.88 -12.86 -10.15
C THR A 251 -31.74 -11.91 -9.79
N LYS A 252 -31.93 -10.60 -9.98
CA LYS A 252 -30.92 -9.60 -9.63
C LYS A 252 -30.43 -9.70 -8.16
N PRO A 253 -31.31 -9.83 -7.14
CA PRO A 253 -30.89 -10.05 -5.76
C PRO A 253 -30.01 -11.30 -5.56
N GLN A 254 -30.30 -12.38 -6.30
CA GLN A 254 -29.47 -13.59 -6.26
C GLN A 254 -28.08 -13.31 -6.82
N VAL A 255 -27.97 -12.63 -7.97
CA VAL A 255 -26.68 -12.28 -8.54
C VAL A 255 -25.90 -11.34 -7.62
N ASP A 256 -26.56 -10.35 -7.02
CA ASP A 256 -25.94 -9.43 -6.06
C ASP A 256 -25.38 -10.16 -4.83
N ALA A 257 -26.07 -11.19 -4.33
CA ALA A 257 -25.59 -12.03 -3.24
C ALA A 257 -24.36 -12.86 -3.64
N VAL A 258 -24.34 -13.42 -4.86
CA VAL A 258 -23.16 -14.13 -5.38
C VAL A 258 -21.98 -13.17 -5.50
N VAL A 259 -22.18 -11.99 -6.09
CA VAL A 259 -21.14 -10.97 -6.28
C VAL A 259 -20.62 -10.45 -4.94
N SER A 260 -21.51 -10.17 -3.99
CA SER A 260 -21.15 -9.77 -2.63
C SER A 260 -20.29 -10.83 -1.94
N ARG A 261 -20.67 -12.11 -2.04
CA ARG A 261 -19.93 -13.20 -1.41
C ARG A 261 -18.52 -13.36 -1.99
N ILE A 262 -18.35 -13.26 -3.31
CA ILE A 262 -17.01 -13.31 -3.89
C ILE A 262 -16.21 -12.03 -3.62
N GLY A 263 -16.88 -10.87 -3.58
CA GLY A 263 -16.27 -9.59 -3.25
C GLY A 263 -15.68 -9.60 -1.84
N THR A 264 -16.45 -10.06 -0.85
CA THR A 264 -15.99 -10.22 0.54
C THR A 264 -14.84 -11.21 0.68
N LEU A 265 -14.89 -12.36 -0.01
CA LEU A 265 -13.79 -13.34 -0.03
C LEU A 265 -12.51 -12.79 -0.68
N ARG A 266 -12.62 -11.83 -1.61
CA ARG A 266 -11.47 -11.21 -2.27
C ARG A 266 -10.89 -10.02 -1.52
N THR A 267 -11.71 -9.30 -0.77
CA THR A 267 -11.23 -8.24 0.12
C THR A 267 -10.63 -8.80 1.40
N SER A 268 -10.97 -10.04 1.77
CA SER A 268 -10.34 -10.79 2.86
C SER A 268 -8.85 -11.02 2.57
N PRO A 269 -7.92 -10.38 3.33
CA PRO A 269 -6.49 -10.54 3.09
C PRO A 269 -5.98 -11.94 3.47
N GLU A 270 -6.72 -12.67 4.31
CA GLU A 270 -6.40 -14.06 4.67
C GLU A 270 -6.71 -14.99 3.50
N ASP A 271 -7.91 -14.88 2.92
CA ASP A 271 -8.36 -15.76 1.85
C ASP A 271 -7.61 -15.48 0.54
N ASP A 272 -7.32 -14.22 0.24
CA ASP A 272 -6.49 -13.86 -0.92
C ASP A 272 -5.06 -14.42 -0.80
N ARG A 273 -4.44 -14.35 0.39
CA ARG A 273 -3.14 -14.98 0.66
C ARG A 273 -3.17 -16.49 0.42
N TRP A 274 -4.22 -17.14 0.90
CA TRP A 274 -4.42 -18.57 0.71
C TRP A 274 -4.59 -18.93 -0.77
N MET A 275 -5.48 -18.22 -1.49
CA MET A 275 -5.74 -18.47 -2.92
C MET A 275 -4.50 -18.27 -3.79
N ARG A 276 -3.68 -17.26 -3.52
CA ARG A 276 -2.42 -17.07 -4.26
C ARG A 276 -1.45 -18.22 -4.05
N SER A 277 -1.34 -18.70 -2.82
CA SER A 277 -0.42 -19.77 -2.44
C SER A 277 -0.89 -21.12 -2.98
N ALA A 278 -2.16 -21.44 -2.75
CA ALA A 278 -2.77 -22.68 -3.17
C ALA A 278 -2.96 -22.76 -4.69
N GLY A 279 -3.32 -21.66 -5.36
CA GLY A 279 -3.42 -21.64 -6.82
C GLY A 279 -2.08 -21.92 -7.51
N ARG A 280 -0.98 -21.35 -7.01
CA ARG A 280 0.37 -21.60 -7.54
C ARG A 280 0.83 -23.02 -7.24
N CYS A 281 0.76 -23.44 -5.97
CA CYS A 281 1.23 -24.76 -5.57
C CYS A 281 0.35 -25.89 -6.15
N GLY A 282 -0.96 -25.65 -6.27
CA GLY A 282 -1.91 -26.55 -6.91
C GLY A 282 -1.67 -26.68 -8.40
N ALA A 283 -1.47 -25.58 -9.14
CA ALA A 283 -1.14 -25.64 -10.56
C ALA A 283 0.18 -26.40 -10.80
N TYR A 284 1.24 -26.09 -10.04
CA TYR A 284 2.51 -26.82 -10.15
C TYR A 284 2.37 -28.30 -9.80
N GLY A 285 1.61 -28.62 -8.75
CA GLY A 285 1.33 -30.00 -8.34
C GLY A 285 0.55 -30.77 -9.41
N VAL A 286 -0.51 -30.19 -9.98
CA VAL A 286 -1.34 -30.84 -11.01
C VAL A 286 -0.60 -31.00 -12.32
N PHE A 287 0.03 -29.95 -12.85
CA PHE A 287 0.83 -30.04 -14.07
C PHE A 287 2.00 -31.00 -13.90
N GLY A 288 2.65 -30.93 -12.74
CA GLY A 288 3.69 -31.85 -12.34
C GLY A 288 3.23 -33.30 -12.33
N MET A 289 2.11 -33.56 -11.66
CA MET A 289 1.52 -34.90 -11.55
C MET A 289 1.12 -35.44 -12.92
N LEU A 290 0.48 -34.64 -13.79
CA LEU A 290 0.08 -35.05 -15.13
C LEU A 290 1.29 -35.35 -16.04
N LEU A 291 2.31 -34.50 -16.02
CA LEU A 291 3.54 -34.70 -16.82
C LEU A 291 4.34 -35.93 -16.38
N THR A 292 4.20 -36.33 -15.11
CA THR A 292 4.99 -37.41 -14.51
C THR A 292 4.16 -38.66 -14.23
N TRP A 293 2.84 -38.64 -14.48
CA TRP A 293 1.90 -39.71 -14.17
C TRP A 293 2.35 -41.06 -14.74
N ASN A 294 2.89 -41.04 -15.96
CA ASN A 294 3.32 -42.25 -16.67
C ASN A 294 4.76 -42.66 -16.32
N SER A 295 5.51 -41.85 -15.58
CA SER A 295 6.92 -42.11 -15.32
C SER A 295 7.15 -43.15 -14.22
N GLY A 296 6.17 -43.36 -13.32
CA GLY A 296 6.28 -44.27 -12.17
C GLY A 296 7.46 -43.99 -11.21
N GLY A 297 8.26 -42.96 -11.50
CA GLY A 297 9.61 -42.77 -10.99
C GLY A 297 9.73 -41.60 -10.03
N ALA A 298 10.98 -41.27 -9.70
CA ALA A 298 11.37 -40.19 -8.80
C ALA A 298 10.64 -38.85 -9.05
N LEU A 299 10.46 -38.45 -10.31
CA LEU A 299 9.79 -37.21 -10.69
C LEU A 299 8.31 -37.18 -10.33
N PHE A 300 7.60 -38.30 -10.45
CA PHE A 300 6.21 -38.43 -10.00
C PHE A 300 6.09 -38.27 -8.48
N ARG A 301 7.02 -38.89 -7.73
CA ARG A 301 7.06 -38.78 -6.27
C ARG A 301 7.42 -37.36 -5.80
N ALA A 302 8.30 -36.66 -6.52
CA ALA A 302 8.66 -35.28 -6.25
C ALA A 302 7.49 -34.30 -6.49
N GLN A 303 6.72 -34.50 -7.55
CA GLN A 303 5.53 -33.69 -7.86
C GLN A 303 4.38 -33.94 -6.88
N MET A 304 4.24 -35.18 -6.38
CA MET A 304 3.35 -35.49 -5.26
C MET A 304 3.81 -34.83 -3.94
N GLY A 305 5.13 -34.69 -3.74
CA GLY A 305 5.72 -33.93 -2.62
C GLY A 305 5.45 -32.41 -2.69
N LEU A 306 5.24 -31.84 -3.87
CA LEU A 306 4.72 -30.47 -4.01
C LEU A 306 3.30 -30.33 -3.41
N GLY A 307 2.51 -31.40 -3.44
CA GLY A 307 1.26 -31.51 -2.67
C GLY A 307 1.47 -31.50 -1.15
N LEU A 308 2.59 -32.06 -0.64
CA LEU A 308 2.99 -31.88 0.77
C LEU A 308 3.28 -30.40 1.07
N GLY A 309 3.85 -29.66 0.13
CA GLY A 309 4.03 -28.20 0.22
C GLY A 309 2.71 -27.45 0.40
N VAL A 310 1.67 -27.82 -0.37
CA VAL A 310 0.29 -27.31 -0.18
C VAL A 310 -0.24 -27.66 1.21
N THR A 311 0.10 -28.85 1.73
CA THR A 311 -0.34 -29.33 3.04
C THR A 311 0.32 -28.58 4.19
N ILE A 312 1.63 -28.34 4.09
CA ILE A 312 2.39 -27.57 5.08
C ILE A 312 1.97 -26.10 5.04
N ALA A 313 1.79 -25.52 3.86
CA ALA A 313 1.23 -24.17 3.72
C ALA A 313 -0.20 -24.08 4.27
N GLY A 314 -1.01 -25.12 4.05
CA GLY A 314 -2.35 -25.26 4.62
C GLY A 314 -2.35 -25.35 6.12
N LEU A 315 -1.43 -26.13 6.70
CA LEU A 315 -1.27 -26.25 8.15
C LEU A 315 -0.79 -24.93 8.77
N ALA A 316 0.21 -24.28 8.16
CA ALA A 316 0.72 -22.98 8.60
C ALA A 316 -0.33 -21.88 8.53
N SER A 317 -1.13 -21.87 7.45
CA SER A 317 -2.27 -20.96 7.28
C SER A 317 -3.42 -21.27 8.25
N ALA A 318 -3.76 -22.55 8.47
CA ALA A 318 -4.83 -22.97 9.40
C ALA A 318 -4.49 -22.70 10.86
N THR A 319 -3.21 -22.80 11.25
CA THR A 319 -2.78 -22.58 12.63
C THR A 319 -2.51 -21.12 12.97
N ARG A 320 -2.69 -20.18 12.03
CA ARG A 320 -2.44 -18.74 12.24
C ARG A 320 -1.05 -18.47 12.84
N LEU A 321 -0.06 -19.31 12.52
CA LEU A 321 1.31 -19.17 13.02
C LEU A 321 1.90 -17.79 12.69
N ASP A 322 1.45 -17.18 11.59
CA ASP A 322 1.82 -15.81 11.20
C ASP A 322 1.21 -14.74 12.11
N GLU A 323 -0.02 -14.90 12.63
CA GLU A 323 -0.60 -13.96 13.60
C GLU A 323 0.12 -14.06 14.94
N VAL A 324 0.49 -15.27 15.36
CA VAL A 324 1.25 -15.46 16.61
C VAL A 324 2.64 -14.82 16.50
N THR A 325 3.30 -14.94 15.36
CA THR A 325 4.63 -14.34 15.14
C THR A 325 4.56 -12.83 14.88
N THR A 326 3.58 -12.33 14.14
CA THR A 326 3.39 -10.89 13.91
C THR A 326 2.82 -10.16 15.13
N ALA A 327 1.95 -10.78 15.94
CA ALA A 327 1.51 -10.24 17.22
C ALA A 327 2.66 -10.24 18.25
N ALA A 328 3.53 -11.26 18.24
CA ALA A 328 4.74 -11.26 19.05
C ALA A 328 5.71 -10.13 18.62
N ASP A 329 5.89 -9.91 17.32
CA ASP A 329 6.75 -8.84 16.78
C ASP A 329 6.15 -7.44 16.99
N ALA A 330 4.83 -7.29 16.88
CA ALA A 330 4.11 -6.06 17.19
C ALA A 330 4.11 -5.75 18.70
N SER A 331 3.97 -6.77 19.56
CA SER A 331 4.11 -6.62 21.02
C SER A 331 5.54 -6.25 21.40
N ALA A 332 6.55 -6.82 20.72
CA ALA A 332 7.95 -6.46 20.92
C ALA A 332 8.24 -5.02 20.47
N LYS A 333 7.72 -4.59 19.30
CA LYS A 333 7.83 -3.20 18.83
C LYS A 333 7.10 -2.21 19.75
N ALA A 334 5.90 -2.54 20.20
CA ALA A 334 5.13 -1.69 21.12
C ALA A 334 5.86 -1.50 22.48
N LYS A 335 6.59 -2.53 22.95
CA LYS A 335 7.47 -2.41 24.13
C LYS A 335 8.72 -1.56 23.88
N LEU A 336 9.20 -1.50 22.64
CA LEU A 336 10.37 -0.70 22.25
C LEU A 336 10.04 0.77 21.93
N THR A 337 8.78 1.08 21.60
CA THR A 337 8.37 2.44 21.17
C THR A 337 7.52 3.19 22.19
N SER A 338 7.26 2.65 23.39
CA SER A 338 6.51 3.37 24.43
C SER A 338 7.39 4.43 25.12
N PRO A 339 7.11 5.73 24.95
CA PRO A 339 7.79 6.78 25.70
C PRO A 339 7.06 6.98 27.03
N GLY A 340 7.71 6.65 28.15
CA GLY A 340 7.26 7.09 29.48
C GLY A 340 6.63 6.06 30.41
N ALA A 341 6.99 4.76 30.33
CA ALA A 341 6.63 3.83 31.40
C ALA A 341 7.56 4.03 32.63
N PRO A 342 7.06 4.41 33.82
CA PRO A 342 7.87 4.56 35.02
C PRO A 342 8.37 3.20 35.51
N LEU A 343 9.69 3.05 35.58
CA LEU A 343 10.42 1.91 36.12
C LEU A 343 10.43 1.92 37.65
N THR A 344 9.25 1.78 38.28
CA THR A 344 9.15 1.51 39.71
C THR A 344 7.96 0.59 39.94
N HIS A 345 8.19 -0.73 39.97
CA HIS A 345 7.42 -1.74 40.71
C HIS A 345 7.62 -3.16 40.15
N VAL A 346 8.85 -3.62 39.94
CA VAL A 346 9.15 -5.06 40.01
C VAL A 346 10.61 -5.19 40.46
N LEU A 347 10.83 -5.48 41.74
CA LEU A 347 11.93 -6.27 42.31
C LEU A 347 11.91 -6.10 43.84
N LYS A 348 11.35 -7.10 44.54
CA LYS A 348 11.62 -7.31 45.97
C LYS A 348 12.99 -7.98 46.09
N PRO A 349 13.92 -7.47 46.92
CA PRO A 349 15.24 -8.08 47.07
C PRO A 349 15.23 -9.25 48.06
N ILE A 350 15.89 -10.34 47.69
CA ILE A 350 16.41 -11.38 48.59
C ILE A 350 17.91 -11.06 48.76
N PRO A 351 18.49 -11.08 49.99
CA PRO A 351 19.82 -10.54 50.23
C PRO A 351 20.96 -11.58 50.11
N THR A 352 22.16 -11.05 49.84
CA THR A 352 23.54 -11.61 49.98
C THR A 352 23.98 -12.63 48.92
N SER A 353 25.21 -12.66 48.37
CA SER A 353 26.50 -11.99 48.65
C SER A 353 27.36 -12.01 47.37
N GLY A 354 28.44 -11.19 47.29
CA GLY A 354 29.60 -11.51 46.45
C GLY A 354 30.03 -10.47 45.40
N ALA A 355 30.93 -9.59 45.83
CA ALA A 355 32.09 -8.99 45.14
C ALA A 355 32.08 -8.69 43.61
N ALA A 356 32.41 -7.41 43.34
CA ALA A 356 33.30 -6.90 42.29
C ALA A 356 32.82 -6.91 40.82
N SER A 357 32.45 -5.73 40.31
CA SER A 357 33.37 -4.84 39.56
C SER A 357 32.58 -3.91 38.63
N SER A 358 33.00 -2.66 38.65
CA SER A 358 32.42 -1.49 38.02
C SER A 358 32.85 -1.33 36.56
N PHE A 359 31.92 -1.12 35.65
CA PHE A 359 32.13 -0.26 34.47
C PHE A 359 30.83 0.50 34.17
N SER A 360 30.84 1.79 34.52
CA SER A 360 29.84 2.78 34.18
C SER A 360 30.22 3.36 32.81
N VAL A 361 29.33 3.24 31.83
CA VAL A 361 29.39 3.99 30.57
C VAL A 361 28.17 4.90 30.55
N THR A 362 28.42 6.19 30.74
CA THR A 362 27.45 7.28 30.57
C THR A 362 27.20 7.52 29.08
N PRO A 363 25.94 7.53 28.59
CA PRO A 363 25.63 8.13 27.31
C PRO A 363 25.45 9.64 27.50
N SER A 364 26.35 10.43 26.90
CA SER A 364 26.21 11.88 26.77
C SER A 364 24.93 12.22 26.01
N ALA A 365 23.96 12.79 26.71
CA ALA A 365 22.83 13.47 26.11
C ALA A 365 23.33 14.81 25.53
N VAL A 366 23.29 14.96 24.21
CA VAL A 366 23.50 16.23 23.54
C VAL A 366 22.22 17.06 23.71
N VAL A 367 22.26 18.01 24.63
CA VAL A 367 21.23 19.04 24.82
C VAL A 367 21.51 20.15 23.79
N LEU A 368 20.67 20.25 22.75
CA LEU A 368 20.66 21.42 21.88
C LEU A 368 19.83 22.52 22.56
N HIS A 369 20.53 23.52 23.11
CA HIS A 369 19.93 24.78 23.52
C HIS A 369 19.47 25.55 22.27
N THR A 370 18.17 25.83 22.17
CA THR A 370 17.63 26.89 21.31
C THR A 370 17.09 28.00 22.20
N SER A 371 17.93 28.98 22.53
CA SER A 371 17.50 30.24 23.14
C SER A 371 17.21 31.25 22.02
N TYR A 372 15.93 31.60 21.87
CA TYR A 372 15.54 32.89 21.28
C TYR A 372 15.61 33.94 22.39
N ALA A 373 16.46 34.95 22.22
CA ALA A 373 16.35 36.20 22.96
C ALA A 373 15.94 37.30 21.99
N SER A 374 14.74 37.83 22.20
CA SER A 374 14.25 39.09 21.63
C SER A 374 15.03 40.25 22.25
N LEU A 375 15.68 41.06 21.42
CA LEU A 375 16.24 42.35 21.84
C LEU A 375 15.10 43.37 22.01
N SER A 376 14.83 43.74 23.26
CA SER A 376 14.15 44.98 23.65
C SER A 376 15.18 45.85 24.37
N ALA A 377 15.19 47.13 24.02
CA ALA A 377 16.02 48.16 24.61
C ALA A 377 15.63 48.44 26.08
N ALA A 378 16.63 48.71 26.92
CA ALA A 378 16.61 49.75 27.96
C ALA A 378 18.03 49.91 28.53
N ASP A 379 18.42 51.18 28.70
CA ASP A 379 19.58 51.64 29.45
C ASP A 379 19.66 51.02 30.84
N GLU A 380 20.87 50.73 31.32
CA GLU A 380 21.26 51.17 32.66
C GLU A 380 22.79 51.24 32.84
N VAL A 381 23.16 52.29 33.55
CA VAL A 381 24.48 52.84 33.84
C VAL A 381 25.07 52.14 35.06
N GLY A 382 26.40 51.96 35.08
CA GLY A 382 27.17 52.12 36.32
C GLY A 382 28.24 51.06 36.63
N HIS A 383 29.48 51.57 36.76
CA HIS A 383 30.57 51.17 37.69
C HIS A 383 31.12 49.73 37.65
N ASP A 384 32.39 49.45 37.95
CA ASP A 384 33.66 50.16 37.99
C ASP A 384 34.72 49.07 38.26
N GLU A 385 35.99 49.43 38.12
CA GLU A 385 37.16 48.78 38.73
C GLU A 385 37.73 47.45 38.18
N SER A 386 38.83 47.65 37.44
CA SER A 386 40.19 47.13 37.77
C SER A 386 40.49 45.65 37.43
N ARG A 387 41.69 45.21 37.01
CA ARG A 387 43.04 45.80 37.04
C ARG A 387 43.99 44.93 36.18
N SER A 388 44.86 45.57 35.38
CA SER A 388 46.23 45.15 34.99
C SER A 388 46.42 43.90 34.08
N ARG A 389 47.39 43.79 33.17
CA ARG A 389 48.69 44.46 32.98
C ARG A 389 49.31 44.05 31.62
N GLY A 390 50.08 44.95 30.99
CA GLY A 390 51.18 44.66 30.03
C GLY A 390 50.80 44.77 28.55
N ALA A 391 50.99 45.90 27.87
CA ALA A 391 52.25 46.46 27.31
C ALA A 391 52.77 45.68 26.08
N ASP A 392 52.50 46.18 24.87
CA ASP A 392 53.53 46.81 24.04
C ASP A 392 52.97 47.44 22.76
N ALA A 393 53.71 48.45 22.29
CA ALA A 393 53.34 49.50 21.34
C ALA A 393 53.40 49.07 19.87
N GLY A 394 52.64 49.75 19.00
CA GLY A 394 52.84 49.64 17.55
C GLY A 394 51.75 50.24 16.67
N ASP A 395 51.72 51.57 16.62
CA ASP A 395 51.46 52.42 15.44
C ASP A 395 50.13 52.33 14.64
N GLY A 396 49.77 53.49 14.11
CA GLY A 396 48.44 53.86 13.65
C GLY A 396 48.01 53.30 12.29
N SER A 397 46.70 53.18 12.13
CA SER A 397 45.97 53.54 10.90
C SER A 397 44.47 53.34 11.12
N THR A 398 43.78 54.42 11.45
CA THR A 398 42.32 54.51 11.39
C THR A 398 41.85 54.36 9.95
N ARG A 399 41.34 53.17 9.60
CA ARG A 399 40.55 52.97 8.38
C ARG A 399 39.19 52.41 8.79
N THR A 400 38.23 53.33 8.87
CA THR A 400 36.79 53.05 8.90
C THR A 400 36.42 52.24 7.66
N ALA A 401 36.37 50.91 7.79
CA ALA A 401 35.72 50.05 6.82
C ALA A 401 34.24 49.96 7.19
N HIS A 402 33.40 50.66 6.43
CA HIS A 402 31.99 50.30 6.31
C HIS A 402 31.93 48.85 5.79
N LEU A 403 31.77 47.90 6.70
CA LEU A 403 31.27 46.57 6.36
C LEU A 403 29.81 46.77 5.96
N THR A 404 29.57 46.94 4.66
CA THR A 404 28.30 46.55 4.06
C THR A 404 28.14 45.06 4.32
N ALA A 405 27.47 44.72 5.42
CA ALA A 405 26.99 43.39 5.70
C ALA A 405 26.11 42.97 4.52
N THR A 406 26.69 42.25 3.57
CA THR A 406 25.92 41.56 2.53
C THR A 406 25.15 40.48 3.28
N PRO A 407 23.81 40.46 3.24
CA PRO A 407 23.04 39.44 3.94
C PRO A 407 23.42 38.07 3.36
N SER A 408 24.22 37.33 4.11
CA SER A 408 24.48 35.92 3.88
C SER A 408 23.21 35.17 4.28
N TYR A 409 22.31 34.94 3.33
CA TYR A 409 21.16 34.06 3.50
C TYR A 409 21.65 32.62 3.64
N ALA A 410 22.07 32.21 4.83
CA ALA A 410 22.23 30.80 5.11
C ALA A 410 20.84 30.16 4.97
N VAL A 411 20.65 29.35 3.92
CA VAL A 411 19.40 28.63 3.62
C VAL A 411 19.15 27.58 4.70
N THR A 412 18.73 28.04 5.88
CA THR A 412 18.36 27.19 7.02
C THR A 412 16.85 27.08 7.14
N ASN A 413 16.10 28.02 6.57
CA ASN A 413 14.64 28.01 6.55
C ASN A 413 14.09 27.52 5.21
N VAL A 414 13.80 26.22 5.15
CA VAL A 414 13.25 25.53 3.98
C VAL A 414 11.91 26.14 3.54
N ALA A 415 11.08 26.62 4.47
CA ALA A 415 9.77 27.17 4.15
C ALA A 415 9.88 28.56 3.50
N ALA A 416 10.79 29.41 4.00
CA ALA A 416 11.03 30.73 3.42
C ALA A 416 11.56 30.63 1.97
N PHE A 417 12.36 29.59 1.69
CA PHE A 417 12.87 29.33 0.36
C PHE A 417 11.79 28.85 -0.63
N GLU A 418 10.93 27.91 -0.23
CA GLU A 418 9.79 27.47 -1.05
C GLU A 418 8.82 28.64 -1.31
N GLN A 419 8.67 29.55 -0.34
CA GLN A 419 7.88 30.76 -0.50
C GLN A 419 8.51 31.72 -1.52
N LEU A 420 9.84 31.90 -1.51
CA LEU A 420 10.56 32.73 -2.47
C LEU A 420 10.48 32.16 -3.89
N ILE A 421 10.57 30.83 -4.05
CA ILE A 421 10.32 30.17 -5.34
C ILE A 421 8.88 30.39 -5.79
N ALA A 422 7.90 30.20 -4.91
CA ALA A 422 6.49 30.41 -5.25
C ALA A 422 6.19 31.88 -5.63
N GLU A 423 6.84 32.83 -4.97
CA GLU A 423 6.71 34.25 -5.25
C GLU A 423 7.39 34.64 -6.58
N ALA A 424 8.58 34.10 -6.85
CA ALA A 424 9.25 34.26 -8.14
C ALA A 424 8.43 33.66 -9.30
N LEU A 425 7.79 32.50 -9.09
CA LEU A 425 6.89 31.89 -10.06
C LEU A 425 5.66 32.76 -10.31
N ARG A 426 5.04 33.29 -9.26
CA ARG A 426 3.91 34.23 -9.39
C ARG A 426 4.28 35.51 -10.14
N LEU A 427 5.44 36.09 -9.84
CA LEU A 427 5.90 37.28 -10.53
C LEU A 427 6.17 37.00 -12.02
N SER A 428 6.67 35.81 -12.36
CA SER A 428 6.88 35.43 -13.76
C SER A 428 5.57 35.32 -14.54
N GLU A 429 4.50 34.76 -13.95
CA GLU A 429 3.18 34.66 -14.58
C GLU A 429 2.58 36.04 -14.84
N VAL A 430 2.64 36.94 -13.85
CA VAL A 430 2.14 38.32 -13.98
C VAL A 430 2.88 39.08 -15.07
N THR A 431 4.19 38.87 -15.20
CA THR A 431 5.00 39.55 -16.23
C THR A 431 4.67 39.02 -17.63
N LEU A 432 4.38 37.73 -17.76
CA LEU A 432 4.02 37.08 -19.02
C LEU A 432 2.61 37.48 -19.49
N GLU A 433 1.65 37.60 -18.56
CA GLU A 433 0.32 38.17 -18.84
C GLU A 433 0.40 39.64 -19.25
N ALA A 434 1.22 40.45 -18.56
CA ALA A 434 1.41 41.85 -18.92
C ALA A 434 2.01 42.01 -20.33
N ALA A 435 3.00 41.19 -20.69
CA ALA A 435 3.59 41.17 -22.02
C ALA A 435 2.58 40.72 -23.11
N ALA A 436 1.76 39.72 -22.83
CA ALA A 436 0.71 39.25 -23.75
C ALA A 436 -0.38 40.30 -23.99
N THR A 437 -0.68 41.14 -22.98
CA THR A 437 -1.71 42.18 -23.08
C THR A 437 -1.24 43.38 -23.91
N VAL A 438 0.07 43.65 -23.96
CA VAL A 438 0.65 44.74 -24.77
C VAL A 438 0.81 44.35 -26.25
N GLY A 439 0.86 43.05 -26.56
CA GLY A 439 1.01 42.53 -27.93
C GLY A 439 -0.29 42.41 -28.74
N ALA A 440 -1.46 42.67 -28.15
CA ALA A 440 -2.73 42.59 -28.87
C ALA A 440 -2.92 43.84 -29.76
N PRO A 441 -2.91 43.74 -31.10
CA PRO A 441 -3.09 44.88 -31.98
C PRO A 441 -4.50 45.48 -31.76
N PRO A 442 -4.62 46.80 -31.56
CA PRO A 442 -5.93 47.43 -31.40
C PRO A 442 -6.76 47.23 -32.66
N ALA A 443 -8.01 46.78 -32.47
CA ALA A 443 -8.96 46.58 -33.54
C ALA A 443 -9.13 47.88 -34.36
N PRO A 444 -9.08 47.82 -35.71
CA PRO A 444 -9.17 48.99 -36.56
C PRO A 444 -10.57 49.59 -36.46
N SER A 445 -10.69 50.80 -35.92
CA SER A 445 -11.92 51.61 -35.98
C SER A 445 -11.66 52.86 -36.82
N PRO A 446 -12.59 53.25 -37.71
CA PRO A 446 -12.34 54.24 -38.73
C PRO A 446 -12.60 55.69 -38.27
N SER A 447 -11.88 56.60 -38.92
CA SER A 447 -12.18 58.03 -39.15
C SER A 447 -12.15 59.02 -37.98
N SER A 448 -11.02 59.75 -37.83
CA SER A 448 -10.92 61.19 -38.15
C SER A 448 -9.52 61.76 -37.87
N PRO A 449 -9.09 62.82 -38.56
CA PRO A 449 -7.72 63.34 -38.51
C PRO A 449 -7.63 64.55 -37.57
N VAL A 450 -6.81 64.45 -36.50
CA VAL A 450 -6.34 65.63 -35.78
C VAL A 450 -4.86 65.48 -35.47
N LEU A 451 -4.12 66.42 -36.06
CA LEU A 451 -2.71 66.71 -35.90
C LEU A 451 -2.44 67.27 -34.50
N ALA A 452 -1.66 66.57 -33.67
CA ALA A 452 -1.01 67.17 -32.50
C ALA A 452 0.20 66.34 -32.04
N THR A 453 1.38 66.91 -32.25
CA THR A 453 2.58 66.88 -31.40
C THR A 453 2.89 65.59 -30.63
N SER A 454 3.89 64.89 -31.18
CA SER A 454 4.74 63.88 -30.55
C SER A 454 5.42 64.40 -29.29
N ALA A 455 4.87 64.08 -28.12
CA ALA A 455 5.59 64.13 -26.85
C ALA A 455 5.93 62.70 -26.42
N SER A 456 7.21 62.37 -26.56
CA SER A 456 7.90 61.22 -25.95
C SER A 456 7.54 61.09 -24.46
N ARG A 457 6.55 60.26 -24.15
CA ARG A 457 6.13 59.96 -22.78
C ARG A 457 5.73 58.49 -22.66
N GLY A 458 6.72 57.61 -22.86
CA GLY A 458 6.52 56.16 -22.81
C GLY A 458 7.84 55.42 -22.71
N SER A 459 8.67 55.76 -21.72
CA SER A 459 9.95 55.06 -21.47
C SER A 459 10.25 54.85 -19.98
N ALA A 460 9.49 55.48 -19.07
CA ALA A 460 9.76 55.41 -17.63
C ALA A 460 9.11 54.21 -16.90
N ARG A 461 8.27 53.40 -17.57
CA ARG A 461 7.54 52.27 -16.93
C ARG A 461 8.08 50.89 -17.30
N GLU A 462 8.90 50.75 -18.35
CA GLU A 462 9.58 49.49 -18.70
C GLU A 462 10.87 49.26 -17.91
N ALA A 463 11.59 50.32 -17.54
CA ALA A 463 12.82 50.23 -16.76
C ALA A 463 12.71 49.50 -15.39
N PRO A 464 11.62 49.63 -14.59
CA PRO A 464 11.53 48.92 -13.32
C PRO A 464 11.25 47.43 -13.47
N ILE A 465 10.63 46.98 -14.57
CA ILE A 465 10.27 45.56 -14.76
C ILE A 465 11.51 44.75 -15.18
N THR A 466 12.35 45.30 -16.05
CA THR A 466 13.61 44.66 -16.45
C THR A 466 14.59 44.56 -15.28
N LEU A 467 14.64 45.58 -14.42
CA LEU A 467 15.50 45.58 -13.22
C LEU A 467 15.12 44.47 -12.22
N ILE A 468 13.81 44.23 -12.02
CA ILE A 468 13.34 43.18 -11.11
C ILE A 468 13.63 41.79 -11.69
N ALA A 469 13.43 41.59 -13.00
CA ALA A 469 13.75 40.33 -13.67
C ALA A 469 15.26 40.02 -13.63
N ASP A 470 16.11 41.01 -13.86
CA ASP A 470 17.57 40.82 -13.77
C ASP A 470 18.02 40.47 -12.34
N HIS A 471 17.36 41.04 -11.33
CA HIS A 471 17.64 40.73 -9.93
C HIS A 471 17.24 39.30 -9.56
N THR A 472 16.03 38.86 -9.93
CA THR A 472 15.56 37.49 -9.63
C THR A 472 16.39 36.43 -10.35
N VAL A 473 16.80 36.68 -11.59
CA VAL A 473 17.73 35.80 -12.32
C VAL A 473 19.06 35.70 -11.60
N ARG A 474 19.64 36.82 -11.13
CA ARG A 474 20.90 36.82 -10.38
C ARG A 474 20.77 36.07 -9.05
N GLU A 475 19.68 36.26 -8.31
CA GLU A 475 19.46 35.54 -7.05
C GLU A 475 19.29 34.03 -7.28
N LEU A 476 18.51 33.63 -8.30
CA LEU A 476 18.35 32.22 -8.66
C LEU A 476 19.69 31.59 -9.08
N GLN A 477 20.56 32.33 -9.77
CA GLN A 477 21.91 31.85 -10.11
C GLN A 477 22.79 31.68 -8.87
N VAL A 478 22.73 32.61 -7.91
CA VAL A 478 23.48 32.50 -6.64
C VAL A 478 22.99 31.29 -5.83
N LEU A 479 21.67 31.13 -5.71
CA LEU A 479 21.05 30.00 -5.01
C LEU A 479 21.35 28.66 -5.69
N LEU A 480 21.37 28.63 -7.03
CA LEU A 480 21.78 27.45 -7.79
C LEU A 480 23.23 27.09 -7.49
N ALA A 481 24.15 28.07 -7.53
CA ALA A 481 25.56 27.84 -7.25
C ALA A 481 25.79 27.36 -5.82
N GLU A 482 25.06 27.90 -4.83
CA GLU A 482 25.12 27.47 -3.44
C GLU A 482 24.55 26.05 -3.24
N ALA A 483 23.39 25.75 -3.86
CA ALA A 483 22.79 24.42 -3.81
C ALA A 483 23.68 23.36 -4.47
N GLU A 484 24.33 23.69 -5.59
CA GLU A 484 25.30 22.80 -6.24
C GLU A 484 26.55 22.60 -5.38
N ARG A 485 27.07 23.67 -4.77
CA ARG A 485 28.24 23.61 -3.88
C ARG A 485 27.98 22.77 -2.63
N THR A 486 26.78 22.89 -2.05
CA THR A 486 26.36 22.08 -0.88
C THR A 486 26.11 20.62 -1.26
N LEU A 487 25.56 20.34 -2.45
CA LEU A 487 25.29 18.98 -2.91
C LEU A 487 26.57 18.21 -3.32
N ALA A 488 27.58 18.88 -3.86
CA ALA A 488 28.82 18.28 -4.37
C ALA A 488 29.53 17.30 -3.40
N PRO A 489 29.78 17.62 -2.12
CA PRO A 489 30.42 16.68 -1.20
C PRO A 489 29.56 15.44 -0.92
N PHE A 490 28.23 15.61 -0.86
CA PHE A 490 27.31 14.50 -0.62
C PHE A 490 27.19 13.57 -1.82
N THR A 491 27.17 14.11 -3.05
CA THR A 491 27.15 13.30 -4.28
C THR A 491 28.45 12.55 -4.48
N ALA A 492 29.61 13.17 -4.20
CA ALA A 492 30.90 12.50 -4.23
C ALA A 492 30.96 11.33 -3.23
N ARG A 493 30.41 11.53 -2.02
CA ARG A 493 30.34 10.49 -0.99
C ARG A 493 29.40 9.35 -1.37
N LYS A 494 28.20 9.67 -1.87
CA LYS A 494 27.24 8.70 -2.40
C LYS A 494 27.86 7.89 -3.55
N ALA A 495 28.50 8.55 -4.51
CA ALA A 495 29.15 7.90 -5.64
C ALA A 495 30.24 6.92 -5.21
N ARG A 496 31.01 7.23 -4.17
CA ARG A 496 32.01 6.30 -3.60
C ARG A 496 31.35 5.04 -3.02
N ILE A 497 30.25 5.19 -2.30
CA ILE A 497 29.49 4.06 -1.73
C ILE A 497 28.87 3.24 -2.86
N ASP A 498 28.25 3.89 -3.84
CA ASP A 498 27.60 3.24 -4.98
C ASP A 498 28.61 2.46 -5.83
N LYS A 499 29.78 3.04 -6.08
CA LYS A 499 30.89 2.36 -6.78
C LYS A 499 31.32 1.09 -6.04
N PHE A 500 31.40 1.12 -4.72
CA PHE A 500 31.72 -0.07 -3.93
C PHE A 500 30.58 -1.11 -3.99
N VAL A 501 29.34 -0.70 -3.73
CA VAL A 501 28.20 -1.62 -3.63
C VAL A 501 27.87 -2.26 -4.98
N TYR A 502 27.78 -1.46 -6.04
CA TYR A 502 27.39 -1.96 -7.36
C TYR A 502 28.58 -2.42 -8.20
N GLY A 503 29.78 -1.87 -7.96
CA GLY A 503 30.99 -2.26 -8.69
C GLY A 503 31.74 -3.44 -8.08
N VAL A 504 31.67 -3.65 -6.76
CA VAL A 504 32.42 -4.73 -6.08
C VAL A 504 31.47 -5.74 -5.45
N TYR A 505 30.55 -5.29 -4.59
CA TYR A 505 29.70 -6.19 -3.82
C TYR A 505 28.68 -6.95 -4.69
N LEU A 506 28.04 -6.30 -5.67
CA LEU A 506 27.08 -6.95 -6.55
C LEU A 506 27.71 -8.04 -7.44
N PRO A 507 28.85 -7.81 -8.13
CA PRO A 507 29.57 -8.89 -8.82
C PRO A 507 30.01 -10.00 -7.87
N LEU A 508 30.55 -9.65 -6.69
CA LEU A 508 30.94 -10.65 -5.69
C LEU A 508 29.77 -11.53 -5.26
N LEU A 509 28.57 -10.95 -5.09
CA LEU A 509 27.36 -11.70 -4.76
C LEU A 509 26.96 -12.66 -5.89
N LYS A 510 27.02 -12.21 -7.15
CA LYS A 510 26.71 -13.04 -8.32
C LYS A 510 27.69 -14.20 -8.47
N TYR A 511 28.98 -13.90 -8.50
CA TYR A 511 30.03 -14.90 -8.66
C TYR A 511 30.17 -15.79 -7.44
N GLY A 512 29.96 -15.26 -6.23
CA GLY A 512 29.94 -16.04 -4.99
C GLY A 512 28.78 -17.04 -4.96
N THR A 513 27.59 -16.62 -5.40
CA THR A 513 26.43 -17.53 -5.52
C THR A 513 26.69 -18.62 -6.56
N PHE A 514 27.26 -18.26 -7.72
CA PHE A 514 27.65 -19.24 -8.73
C PHE A 514 28.71 -20.22 -8.22
N ALA A 515 29.78 -19.72 -7.58
CA ALA A 515 30.84 -20.52 -7.00
C ALA A 515 30.31 -21.47 -5.91
N PHE A 516 29.37 -21.00 -5.08
CA PHE A 516 28.68 -21.83 -4.10
C PHE A 516 27.95 -23.01 -4.76
N PHE A 517 27.16 -22.75 -5.81
CA PHE A 517 26.46 -23.83 -6.54
C PHE A 517 27.41 -24.76 -7.29
N ALA A 518 28.50 -24.23 -7.86
CA ALA A 518 29.53 -25.04 -8.50
C ALA A 518 30.24 -25.95 -7.48
N ALA A 519 30.60 -25.44 -6.32
CA ALA A 519 31.18 -26.23 -5.23
C ALA A 519 30.21 -27.30 -4.73
N GLN A 520 28.93 -26.95 -4.55
CA GLN A 520 27.88 -27.90 -4.19
C GLN A 520 27.78 -29.02 -5.24
N LEU A 521 27.79 -28.69 -6.53
CA LEU A 521 27.77 -29.68 -7.62
C LEU A 521 28.98 -30.62 -7.55
N VAL A 522 30.19 -30.09 -7.35
CA VAL A 522 31.41 -30.90 -7.23
C VAL A 522 31.36 -31.84 -6.03
N VAL A 523 30.88 -31.36 -4.88
CA VAL A 523 30.71 -32.19 -3.67
C VAL A 523 29.73 -33.32 -3.93
N TYR A 524 28.55 -33.01 -4.49
CA TYR A 524 27.55 -34.05 -4.79
C TYR A 524 28.04 -35.01 -5.87
N PHE A 525 28.70 -34.53 -6.91
CA PHE A 525 29.30 -35.37 -7.93
C PHE A 525 30.31 -36.34 -7.30
N ASN A 526 31.20 -35.84 -6.44
CA ASN A 526 32.14 -36.68 -5.73
C ASN A 526 31.43 -37.73 -4.85
N TRP A 527 30.38 -37.32 -4.13
CA TRP A 527 29.61 -38.20 -3.27
C TRP A 527 28.88 -39.30 -4.04
N ILE A 528 28.23 -38.95 -5.15
CA ILE A 528 27.45 -39.88 -5.97
C ILE A 528 28.33 -40.92 -6.65
N PHE A 529 29.50 -40.52 -7.15
CA PHE A 529 30.33 -41.41 -7.98
C PHE A 529 31.46 -42.11 -7.24
N PHE A 530 31.94 -41.56 -6.12
CA PHE A 530 33.14 -42.09 -5.46
C PHE A 530 32.95 -42.47 -3.99
N VAL A 531 32.00 -41.88 -3.26
CA VAL A 531 31.93 -42.04 -1.78
C VAL A 531 30.72 -42.85 -1.33
N PHE A 532 29.53 -42.51 -1.81
CA PHE A 532 28.26 -43.03 -1.31
C PHE A 532 27.40 -43.57 -2.44
N ASP A 533 26.60 -44.59 -2.14
CA ASP A 533 25.59 -45.09 -3.06
C ASP A 533 24.47 -44.06 -3.26
N TRP A 534 23.88 -44.05 -4.46
CA TRP A 534 22.84 -43.10 -4.85
C TRP A 534 21.66 -43.10 -3.88
N ASN A 535 21.32 -44.28 -3.34
CA ASN A 535 20.24 -44.46 -2.37
C ASN A 535 20.37 -43.58 -1.10
N LEU A 536 21.59 -43.21 -0.70
CA LEU A 536 21.84 -42.34 0.45
C LEU A 536 21.86 -40.85 0.07
N VAL A 537 22.43 -40.54 -1.10
CA VAL A 537 22.60 -39.15 -1.56
C VAL A 537 21.28 -38.58 -2.09
N GLU A 538 20.44 -39.41 -2.71
CA GLU A 538 19.17 -39.02 -3.31
C GLU A 538 18.22 -38.28 -2.33
N PRO A 539 17.94 -38.78 -1.10
CA PRO A 539 17.14 -38.03 -0.14
C PRO A 539 17.72 -36.66 0.20
N THR A 540 19.04 -36.55 0.30
CA THR A 540 19.70 -35.28 0.69
C THR A 540 19.62 -34.24 -0.43
N THR A 541 19.76 -34.64 -1.69
CA THR A 541 19.60 -33.74 -2.84
C THR A 541 18.16 -33.25 -2.94
N TYR A 542 17.16 -34.09 -2.65
CA TYR A 542 15.77 -33.65 -2.54
C TYR A 542 15.57 -32.61 -1.44
N PHE A 543 16.04 -32.88 -0.21
CA PHE A 543 15.88 -31.93 0.90
C PHE A 543 16.47 -30.56 0.59
N LEU A 544 17.64 -30.55 -0.06
CA LEU A 544 18.34 -29.33 -0.41
C LEU A 544 17.62 -28.58 -1.56
N ALA A 545 17.12 -29.30 -2.56
CA ALA A 545 16.27 -28.71 -3.61
C ALA A 545 14.99 -28.09 -3.02
N TYR A 546 14.31 -28.80 -2.12
CA TYR A 546 13.11 -28.29 -1.44
C TYR A 546 13.42 -27.06 -0.59
N THR A 547 14.56 -27.05 0.11
CA THR A 547 15.00 -25.88 0.89
C THR A 547 15.26 -24.69 -0.04
N GLY A 548 15.88 -24.90 -1.20
CA GLY A 548 16.09 -23.86 -2.21
C GLY A 548 14.78 -23.25 -2.73
N ILE A 549 13.80 -24.10 -3.05
CA ILE A 549 12.46 -23.64 -3.48
C ILE A 549 11.75 -22.90 -2.35
N PHE A 550 11.79 -23.44 -1.13
CA PHE A 550 11.17 -22.83 0.04
C PHE A 550 11.77 -21.46 0.35
N CYS A 551 13.10 -21.34 0.40
CA CYS A 551 13.78 -20.07 0.58
C CYS A 551 13.42 -19.06 -0.53
N SER A 552 13.29 -19.52 -1.78
CA SER A 552 12.89 -18.67 -2.91
C SER A 552 11.44 -18.19 -2.79
N LEU A 553 10.53 -19.07 -2.35
CA LEU A 553 9.12 -18.73 -2.09
C LEU A 553 8.99 -17.75 -0.93
N VAL A 554 9.68 -18.00 0.19
CA VAL A 554 9.71 -17.10 1.35
C VAL A 554 10.26 -15.73 0.93
N TYR A 555 11.36 -15.71 0.19
CA TYR A 555 11.94 -14.45 -0.31
C TYR A 555 10.96 -13.71 -1.24
N HIS A 556 10.36 -14.40 -2.21
CA HIS A 556 9.36 -13.81 -3.10
C HIS A 556 8.15 -13.30 -2.32
N TYR A 557 7.68 -14.05 -1.32
CA TYR A 557 6.52 -13.68 -0.52
C TYR A 557 6.75 -12.37 0.26
N TYR A 558 7.92 -12.24 0.89
CA TYR A 558 8.22 -11.04 1.68
C TYR A 558 8.59 -9.82 0.84
N HIS A 559 9.15 -10.00 -0.36
CA HIS A 559 9.83 -8.90 -1.06
C HIS A 559 9.38 -8.68 -2.52
N CYS A 560 8.57 -9.56 -3.10
CA CYS A 560 8.12 -9.44 -4.49
C CYS A 560 6.59 -9.31 -4.55
N SER A 561 6.09 -8.12 -4.24
CA SER A 561 4.68 -7.74 -4.44
C SER A 561 4.38 -7.20 -5.84
N GLY A 562 5.38 -7.14 -6.74
CA GLY A 562 5.25 -6.60 -8.10
C GLY A 562 5.48 -7.64 -9.21
N ASP A 563 5.35 -7.19 -10.46
CA ASP A 563 5.38 -8.02 -11.67
C ASP A 563 6.75 -8.68 -11.91
N GLY A 564 6.85 -9.94 -11.47
CA GLY A 564 7.97 -10.84 -11.74
C GLY A 564 9.14 -10.70 -10.76
N SER A 565 9.51 -11.80 -10.09
CA SER A 565 10.79 -11.87 -9.39
C SER A 565 11.81 -12.56 -10.27
N THR A 566 12.82 -11.82 -10.72
CA THR A 566 13.98 -12.40 -11.37
C THR A 566 15.16 -12.45 -10.40
N TRP A 567 16.13 -13.33 -10.64
CA TRP A 567 17.40 -13.36 -9.90
C TRP A 567 18.12 -12.00 -9.91
N LYS A 568 17.95 -11.24 -10.99
CA LYS A 568 18.47 -9.88 -11.12
C LYS A 568 17.87 -8.96 -10.06
N ASP A 569 16.56 -9.03 -9.86
CA ASP A 569 15.86 -8.19 -8.87
C ASP A 569 16.24 -8.55 -7.45
N MET A 570 16.41 -9.85 -7.16
CA MET A 570 16.92 -10.29 -5.86
C MET A 570 18.31 -9.73 -5.56
N PHE A 571 19.26 -9.87 -6.49
CA PHE A 571 20.61 -9.34 -6.29
C PHE A 571 20.63 -7.81 -6.20
N GLN A 572 19.80 -7.13 -6.98
CA GLN A 572 19.64 -5.68 -6.90
C GLN A 572 19.05 -5.24 -5.56
N HIS A 573 18.05 -5.96 -5.03
CA HIS A 573 17.47 -5.70 -3.73
C HIS A 573 18.51 -5.86 -2.60
N LEU A 574 19.29 -6.95 -2.62
CA LEU A 574 20.36 -7.18 -1.64
C LEU A 574 21.46 -6.12 -1.72
N ALA A 575 21.84 -5.70 -2.94
CA ALA A 575 22.78 -4.60 -3.14
C ALA A 575 22.22 -3.27 -2.60
N ARG A 576 20.95 -2.95 -2.89
CA ARG A 576 20.28 -1.75 -2.38
C ARG A 576 20.24 -1.74 -0.86
N ARG A 577 19.88 -2.85 -0.20
CA ARG A 577 19.93 -2.96 1.27
C ARG A 577 21.32 -2.73 1.82
N LYS A 578 22.37 -3.20 1.13
CA LYS A 578 23.75 -2.95 1.54
C LYS A 578 24.14 -1.47 1.38
N ALA A 579 23.68 -0.81 0.30
CA ALA A 579 23.85 0.62 0.10
C ALA A 579 23.15 1.42 1.21
N GLU A 580 21.89 1.13 1.50
CA GLU A 580 21.11 1.77 2.56
C GLU A 580 21.80 1.66 3.93
N LYS A 581 22.29 0.46 4.29
CA LYS A 581 23.08 0.27 5.51
C LYS A 581 24.36 1.12 5.51
N LYS A 582 25.03 1.25 4.37
CA LYS A 582 26.25 2.07 4.26
C LYS A 582 25.96 3.57 4.32
N TYR A 583 24.84 4.03 3.76
CA TYR A 583 24.39 5.40 3.90
C TYR A 583 24.08 5.73 5.35
N ALA A 584 23.34 4.85 6.05
CA ALA A 584 23.03 5.02 7.47
C ALA A 584 24.29 5.06 8.34
N GLN A 585 25.28 4.18 8.08
CA GLN A 585 26.56 4.19 8.79
C GLN A 585 27.33 5.50 8.67
N VAL A 586 27.19 6.19 7.54
CA VAL A 586 27.89 7.45 7.26
C VAL A 586 26.99 8.67 7.54
N GLN A 587 25.79 8.45 8.10
CA GLN A 587 24.76 9.47 8.35
C GLN A 587 24.45 10.30 7.09
N LEU A 588 24.44 9.64 5.93
CA LEU A 588 24.14 10.29 4.66
C LEU A 588 22.63 10.40 4.50
N ASP A 589 22.09 11.62 4.56
CA ASP A 589 20.67 11.88 4.32
C ASP A 589 20.35 11.80 2.81
N VAL A 590 20.06 10.58 2.35
CA VAL A 590 19.72 10.31 0.95
C VAL A 590 18.40 10.97 0.54
N VAL A 591 17.46 11.14 1.48
CA VAL A 591 16.16 11.75 1.20
C VAL A 591 16.35 13.25 0.99
N GLY A 592 17.07 13.92 1.89
CA GLY A 592 17.44 15.33 1.74
C GLY A 592 18.25 15.60 0.47
N MET A 593 19.20 14.73 0.12
CA MET A 593 19.93 14.82 -1.15
C MET A 593 19.01 14.74 -2.38
N ALA A 594 18.05 13.80 -2.39
CA ALA A 594 17.13 13.64 -3.51
C ALA A 594 16.19 14.85 -3.65
N GLN A 595 15.75 15.43 -2.52
CA GLN A 595 14.99 16.67 -2.51
C GLN A 595 15.82 17.83 -3.05
N LEU A 596 17.08 17.98 -2.61
CA LEU A 596 17.99 19.02 -3.09
C LEU A 596 18.29 18.89 -4.61
N GLN A 597 18.45 17.66 -5.11
CA GLN A 597 18.59 17.39 -6.55
C GLN A 597 17.35 17.78 -7.35
N ARG A 598 16.15 17.47 -6.85
CA ARG A 598 14.90 17.92 -7.49
C ARG A 598 14.82 19.43 -7.53
N ARG A 599 15.19 20.13 -6.44
CA ARG A 599 15.22 21.59 -6.39
C ARG A 599 16.18 22.20 -7.41
N ILE A 600 17.42 21.70 -7.48
CA ILE A 600 18.40 22.14 -8.50
C ILE A 600 17.83 21.96 -9.91
N THR A 601 17.13 20.84 -10.17
CA THR A 601 16.52 20.56 -11.48
C THR A 601 15.40 21.56 -11.81
N LEU A 602 14.57 21.92 -10.83
CA LEU A 602 13.52 22.93 -10.99
C LEU A 602 14.11 24.32 -11.23
N ILE A 603 15.10 24.75 -10.44
CA ILE A 603 15.76 26.05 -10.61
C ILE A 603 16.41 26.16 -11.99
N LYS A 604 17.10 25.11 -12.45
CA LYS A 604 17.68 25.07 -13.81
C LYS A 604 16.62 25.17 -14.90
N LYS A 605 15.46 24.52 -14.73
CA LYS A 605 14.35 24.57 -15.68
C LYS A 605 13.77 25.98 -15.77
N GLU A 606 13.58 26.66 -14.65
CA GLU A 606 13.05 28.04 -14.65
C GLU A 606 14.08 29.05 -15.17
N LEU A 607 15.36 28.91 -14.82
CA LEU A 607 16.43 29.73 -15.42
C LEU A 607 16.48 29.56 -16.95
N ALA A 608 16.32 28.32 -17.44
CA ALA A 608 16.27 28.07 -18.88
C ALA A 608 15.04 28.73 -19.54
N ARG A 609 13.89 28.73 -18.86
CA ARG A 609 12.68 29.43 -19.32
C ARG A 609 12.86 30.94 -19.37
N MET A 610 13.53 31.54 -18.37
CA MET A 610 13.76 33.00 -18.29
C MET A 610 14.88 33.49 -19.23
N SER A 611 15.71 32.57 -19.75
CA SER A 611 16.80 32.90 -20.70
C SER A 611 16.38 32.94 -22.17
N VAL A 612 15.13 32.54 -22.47
CA VAL A 612 14.50 32.58 -23.80
C VAL A 612 13.67 33.84 -23.90
#